data_AF-A0A7J5Q3E8-F1
#
_entry.id   AF-A0A7J5Q3E8-F1
#
_cell.length_a   1.000
_cell.length_b   1.000
_cell.length_c   1.000
_cell.angle_alpha   90.00
_cell.angle_beta   90.00
_cell.angle_gamma   90.00
#
_symmetry.space_group_name_H-M   'P 1'
#
loop_
_entity.id
_entity.type
_entity.pdbx_description
1 polymer ?
#
loop_
_entity_poly.entity_id
_entity_poly.type
_entity_poly.pdbx_seq_one_letter_code
_entity_poly.pdbx_strand_id
1 'polypeptide(L)'
;MKKTILILLCGWFAIMATRAQCAAQNEAIQAGEELVYDLKFNWKFIWVAAGQAKMDMQAITYQGKPCFRSNLISVSNRQVDFFFKMRDTLTCITSSRLEPVYFRKGAEEGDRYTVDEVWFSYKNGKCIADQRRMRRERDTVKSKDQSDECI
;
A
#
# COMPACT_ATOMS: atom_id res chain seq x y z
N MET A 1 26.38 36.42 -29.33
CA MET A 1 25.86 35.15 -29.89
C MET A 1 26.24 33.92 -29.07
N LYS A 2 27.52 33.67 -28.74
CA LYS A 2 27.90 32.51 -27.89
C LYS A 2 27.35 32.53 -26.45
N LYS A 3 27.29 33.71 -25.81
CA LYS A 3 26.78 33.85 -24.42
C LYS A 3 25.26 33.66 -24.30
N THR A 4 24.49 34.05 -25.31
CA THR A 4 23.02 33.88 -25.34
C THR A 4 22.62 32.43 -25.55
N ILE A 5 23.37 31.68 -26.37
CA ILE A 5 23.16 30.23 -26.56
C ILE A 5 23.42 29.46 -25.26
N LEU A 6 24.45 29.83 -24.49
CA LEU A 6 24.77 29.18 -23.22
C LEU A 6 23.67 29.37 -22.15
N ILE A 7 23.07 30.56 -22.09
CA ILE A 7 21.96 30.86 -21.15
C ILE A 7 20.69 30.09 -21.53
N LEU A 8 20.38 29.99 -22.82
CA LEU A 8 19.26 29.17 -23.32
C LEU A 8 19.47 27.68 -23.04
N LEU A 9 20.71 27.17 -23.15
CA LEU A 9 21.04 25.78 -22.82
C LEU A 9 20.90 25.49 -21.32
N CYS A 10 21.38 26.38 -20.44
CA CYS A 10 21.23 26.24 -18.99
C CYS A 10 19.76 26.36 -18.54
N GLY A 11 18.97 27.21 -19.20
CA GLY A 11 17.53 27.31 -18.95
C GLY A 11 16.79 26.02 -19.30
N TRP A 12 17.17 25.35 -20.38
CA TRP A 12 16.57 24.08 -20.80
C TRP A 12 16.89 22.92 -19.83
N PHE A 13 18.10 22.87 -19.29
CA PHE A 13 18.51 21.90 -18.27
C PHE A 13 17.81 22.13 -16.93
N ALA A 14 17.55 23.39 -16.54
CA ALA A 14 16.83 23.71 -15.31
C ALA A 14 15.35 23.26 -15.35
N ILE A 15 14.71 23.28 -16.52
CA ILE A 15 13.31 22.83 -16.70
C ILE A 15 13.20 21.29 -16.67
N MET A 16 14.25 20.56 -17.06
CA MET A 16 14.28 19.09 -16.98
C MET A 16 14.47 18.57 -15.55
N ALA A 17 15.13 19.35 -14.67
CA ALA A 17 15.38 18.95 -13.29
C ALA A 17 14.14 18.98 -12.37
N THR A 18 13.05 19.63 -12.78
CA THR A 18 11.83 19.75 -11.94
C THR A 18 10.87 18.57 -12.05
N ARG A 19 11.11 17.62 -12.96
CA ARG A 19 10.30 16.39 -13.09
C ARG A 19 10.65 15.27 -12.10
N ALA A 20 11.58 15.51 -11.17
CA ALA A 20 11.95 14.57 -10.12
C ALA A 20 11.01 14.61 -8.89
N GLN A 21 9.92 15.38 -8.93
CA GLN A 21 8.98 15.44 -7.82
C GLN A 21 8.02 14.24 -7.90
N CYS A 22 8.20 13.30 -6.97
CA CYS A 22 7.45 12.06 -6.80
C CYS A 22 5.98 12.26 -6.39
N ALA A 23 5.24 13.12 -7.10
CA ALA A 23 3.80 13.16 -7.00
C ALA A 23 3.24 12.18 -8.02
N ALA A 24 2.78 11.02 -7.56
CA ALA A 24 1.93 10.17 -8.38
C ALA A 24 0.63 10.94 -8.67
N GLN A 25 0.33 11.14 -9.95
CA GLN A 25 -0.97 11.67 -10.33
C GLN A 25 -1.99 10.54 -10.17
N ASN A 26 -3.06 10.79 -9.41
CA ASN A 26 -4.14 9.81 -9.32
C ASN A 26 -4.94 9.81 -10.62
N GLU A 27 -4.68 8.85 -11.48
CA GLU A 27 -5.41 8.65 -12.76
C GLU A 27 -6.30 7.40 -12.75
N ALA A 28 -6.18 6.56 -11.71
CA ALA A 28 -6.73 5.21 -11.75
C ALA A 28 -7.78 4.93 -10.67
N ILE A 29 -7.89 5.76 -9.63
CA ILE A 29 -8.64 5.39 -8.42
C ILE A 29 -9.58 6.51 -7.98
N GLN A 30 -10.83 6.16 -7.73
CA GLN A 30 -11.86 7.05 -7.19
C GLN A 30 -12.47 6.48 -5.90
N ALA A 31 -12.87 7.36 -4.98
CA ALA A 31 -13.64 6.95 -3.82
C ALA A 31 -15.01 6.37 -4.22
N GLY A 32 -15.39 5.27 -3.58
CA GLY A 32 -16.62 4.53 -3.85
C GLY A 32 -16.44 3.31 -4.76
N GLU A 33 -15.23 3.09 -5.30
CA GLU A 33 -14.93 1.91 -6.10
C GLU A 33 -14.90 0.63 -5.23
N GLU A 34 -15.39 -0.46 -5.81
CA GLU A 34 -15.40 -1.78 -5.21
C GLU A 34 -15.02 -2.83 -6.26
N LEU A 35 -14.13 -3.75 -5.87
CA LEU A 35 -13.67 -4.87 -6.68
C LEU A 35 -13.85 -6.16 -5.89
N VAL A 36 -14.47 -7.16 -6.50
CA VAL A 36 -14.64 -8.49 -5.92
C VAL A 36 -13.99 -9.51 -6.84
N TYR A 37 -13.11 -10.32 -6.27
CA TYR A 37 -12.33 -11.34 -6.95
C TYR A 37 -12.66 -12.72 -6.41
N ASP A 38 -12.85 -13.69 -7.30
CA ASP A 38 -12.86 -15.10 -6.94
C ASP A 38 -11.42 -15.63 -6.91
N LEU A 39 -11.01 -16.13 -5.75
CA LEU A 39 -9.70 -16.73 -5.56
C LEU A 39 -9.75 -18.18 -6.02
N LYS A 40 -8.84 -18.56 -6.93
CA LYS A 40 -8.70 -19.94 -7.41
C LYS A 40 -7.25 -20.39 -7.25
N PHE A 41 -7.06 -21.58 -6.70
CA PHE A 41 -5.76 -22.23 -6.65
C PHE A 41 -5.55 -23.04 -7.92
N ASN A 42 -4.44 -22.79 -8.63
CA ASN A 42 -4.05 -23.63 -9.74
C ASN A 42 -3.26 -24.83 -9.21
N TRP A 43 -3.78 -26.04 -9.44
CA TRP A 43 -3.05 -27.27 -9.19
C TRP A 43 -2.85 -28.03 -10.51
N LYS A 44 -1.77 -27.67 -11.22
CA LYS A 44 -1.42 -28.17 -12.56
C LYS A 44 -2.55 -27.94 -13.57
N PHE A 45 -3.44 -28.92 -13.72
CA PHE A 45 -4.54 -28.90 -14.70
C PHE A 45 -5.91 -28.64 -14.05
N ILE A 46 -5.98 -28.55 -12.72
CA ILE A 46 -7.23 -28.37 -11.97
C ILE A 46 -7.22 -26.98 -11.31
N TRP A 47 -8.31 -26.24 -11.52
CA TRP A 47 -8.57 -24.98 -10.81
C TRP A 47 -9.54 -25.23 -9.66
N VAL A 48 -9.07 -25.03 -8.44
CA VAL A 48 -9.88 -25.22 -7.24
C VAL A 48 -10.35 -23.86 -6.74
N ALA A 49 -11.65 -23.68 -6.55
CA ALA A 49 -12.18 -22.48 -5.90
C ALA A 49 -11.63 -22.42 -4.47
N ALA A 50 -10.94 -21.33 -4.15
CA ALA A 50 -10.22 -21.18 -2.88
C ALA A 50 -10.89 -20.19 -1.93
N GLY A 51 -11.62 -19.21 -2.45
CA GLY A 51 -12.24 -18.18 -1.63
C GLY A 51 -12.58 -16.94 -2.44
N GLN A 52 -12.69 -15.82 -1.75
CA GLN A 52 -12.96 -14.51 -2.34
C GLN A 52 -12.07 -13.43 -1.72
N ALA A 53 -11.76 -12.42 -2.51
CA ALA A 53 -11.16 -11.18 -2.05
C ALA A 53 -12.04 -10.01 -2.45
N LYS A 54 -12.31 -9.10 -1.52
CA LYS A 54 -13.06 -7.88 -1.76
C LYS A 54 -12.18 -6.68 -1.42
N MET A 55 -12.05 -5.76 -2.35
CA MET A 55 -11.34 -4.50 -2.19
C MET A 55 -12.31 -3.34 -2.32
N ASP A 56 -12.25 -2.38 -1.40
CA ASP A 56 -13.01 -1.12 -1.48
C ASP A 56 -12.11 0.10 -1.27
N MET A 57 -12.50 1.21 -1.90
CA MET A 57 -11.83 2.51 -1.77
C MET A 57 -12.80 3.55 -1.21
N GLN A 58 -12.41 4.25 -0.15
CA GLN A 58 -13.25 5.29 0.46
C GLN A 58 -12.47 6.58 0.72
N ALA A 59 -13.11 7.73 0.51
CA ALA A 59 -12.59 9.01 0.98
C ALA A 59 -12.82 9.12 2.49
N ILE A 60 -11.77 9.44 3.24
CA ILE A 60 -11.81 9.57 4.69
C ILE A 60 -11.04 10.80 5.16
N THR A 61 -11.22 11.17 6.43
CA THR A 61 -10.33 12.11 7.10
C THR A 61 -9.42 11.34 8.05
N TYR A 62 -8.11 11.45 7.85
CA TYR A 62 -7.10 10.84 8.71
C TYR A 62 -6.17 11.92 9.25
N GLN A 63 -6.00 11.98 10.58
CA GLN A 63 -5.20 13.01 11.27
C GLN A 63 -5.53 14.45 10.82
N GLY A 64 -6.82 14.74 10.62
CA GLY A 64 -7.31 16.06 10.20
C GLY A 64 -7.08 16.41 8.72
N LYS A 65 -6.58 15.48 7.90
CA LYS A 65 -6.33 15.68 6.47
C LYS A 65 -7.23 14.78 5.61
N PRO A 66 -7.69 15.24 4.44
CA PRO A 66 -8.39 14.39 3.49
C PRO A 66 -7.43 13.31 2.96
N CYS A 67 -7.89 12.06 2.98
CA CYS A 67 -7.12 10.88 2.61
C CYS A 67 -8.04 9.88 1.87
N PHE A 68 -7.44 8.88 1.26
CA PHE A 68 -8.16 7.71 0.79
C PHE A 68 -7.81 6.51 1.67
N ARG A 69 -8.79 5.64 1.92
CA ARG A 69 -8.60 4.35 2.55
C ARG A 69 -8.94 3.26 1.55
N SER A 70 -7.98 2.38 1.30
CA SER A 70 -8.20 1.12 0.60
C SER A 70 -8.29 0.01 1.63
N ASN A 71 -9.34 -0.79 1.58
CA ASN A 71 -9.46 -2.01 2.37
C ASN A 71 -9.51 -3.21 1.44
N LEU A 72 -8.80 -4.28 1.78
CA LEU A 72 -8.84 -5.56 1.09
C LEU A 72 -9.12 -6.64 2.15
N ILE A 73 -10.22 -7.36 1.96
CA ILE A 73 -10.59 -8.51 2.79
C ILE A 73 -10.46 -9.76 1.94
N SER A 74 -9.67 -10.73 2.38
CA SER A 74 -9.50 -12.02 1.70
C SER A 74 -9.91 -13.16 2.60
N VAL A 75 -10.80 -14.01 2.12
CA VAL A 75 -11.43 -15.08 2.89
C VAL A 75 -11.41 -16.36 2.07
N SER A 76 -10.79 -17.41 2.60
CA SER A 76 -10.90 -18.76 2.04
C SER A 76 -12.26 -19.38 2.29
N ASN A 77 -12.67 -20.32 1.43
CA ASN A 77 -13.91 -21.05 1.58
C ASN A 77 -13.77 -22.25 2.52
N ARG A 78 -14.91 -22.86 2.90
CA ARG A 78 -14.97 -23.97 3.85
C ARG A 78 -14.15 -25.21 3.43
N GLN A 79 -14.01 -25.47 2.12
CA GLN A 79 -13.23 -26.62 1.64
C GLN A 79 -11.74 -26.39 1.85
N VAL A 80 -11.24 -25.19 1.54
CA VAL A 80 -9.84 -24.83 1.74
C VAL A 80 -9.52 -24.62 3.21
N ASP A 81 -10.45 -24.09 4.00
CA ASP A 81 -10.29 -23.89 5.44
C ASP A 81 -9.94 -25.17 6.20
N PHE A 82 -10.35 -26.34 5.70
CA PHE A 82 -10.00 -27.62 6.29
C PHE A 82 -8.49 -27.90 6.25
N PHE A 83 -7.80 -27.41 5.21
CA PHE A 83 -6.35 -27.57 5.05
C PHE A 83 -5.58 -26.34 5.54
N PHE A 84 -6.09 -25.15 5.22
CA PHE A 84 -5.47 -23.88 5.57
C PHE A 84 -6.51 -22.77 5.55
N LYS A 85 -6.91 -22.29 6.74
CA LYS A 85 -7.78 -21.13 6.86
C LYS A 85 -7.00 -19.85 6.57
N MET A 86 -7.56 -18.97 5.73
CA MET A 86 -7.05 -17.64 5.46
C MET A 86 -8.15 -16.61 5.70
N ARG A 87 -7.91 -15.67 6.64
CA ARG A 87 -8.76 -14.50 6.90
C ARG A 87 -7.86 -13.28 7.04
N ASP A 88 -7.62 -12.63 5.92
CA ASP A 88 -6.74 -11.48 5.86
C ASP A 88 -7.55 -10.20 5.68
N THR A 89 -7.11 -9.14 6.36
CA THR A 89 -7.62 -7.79 6.19
C THR A 89 -6.42 -6.86 6.08
N LEU A 90 -6.28 -6.25 4.91
CA LEU A 90 -5.28 -5.23 4.64
C LEU A 90 -6.01 -3.88 4.56
N THR A 91 -5.50 -2.89 5.29
CA THR A 91 -5.97 -1.52 5.24
C THR A 91 -4.78 -0.64 4.90
N CYS A 92 -4.89 0.13 3.83
CA CYS A 92 -3.94 1.17 3.47
C CYS A 92 -4.65 2.52 3.52
N ILE A 93 -4.00 3.52 4.09
CA ILE A 93 -4.45 4.92 4.04
C ILE A 93 -3.39 5.70 3.28
N THR A 94 -3.82 6.43 2.26
CA THR A 94 -2.97 7.27 1.43
C THR A 94 -3.41 8.72 1.50
N SER A 95 -2.48 9.66 1.32
CA SER A 95 -2.79 11.07 1.15
C SER A 95 -3.56 11.32 -0.16
N SER A 96 -4.00 12.56 -0.38
CA SER A 96 -4.58 12.97 -1.68
C SER A 96 -3.60 12.85 -2.85
N ARG A 97 -2.29 12.75 -2.57
CA ARG A 97 -1.21 12.51 -3.55
C ARG A 97 -0.84 11.02 -3.66
N LEU A 98 -1.67 10.14 -3.10
CA LEU A 98 -1.47 8.68 -3.06
C LEU A 98 -0.24 8.19 -2.27
N GLU A 99 0.40 9.07 -1.49
CA GLU A 99 1.51 8.69 -0.61
C GLU A 99 0.95 7.90 0.59
N PRO A 100 1.46 6.70 0.92
CA PRO A 100 0.97 5.95 2.08
C PRO A 100 1.27 6.72 3.36
N VAL A 101 0.30 6.78 4.27
CA VAL A 101 0.45 7.39 5.61
C VAL A 101 0.25 6.35 6.72
N TYR A 102 -0.48 5.28 6.44
CA TYR A 102 -0.68 4.16 7.36
C TYR A 102 -0.98 2.88 6.58
N PHE A 103 -0.41 1.76 7.05
CA PHE A 103 -0.74 0.43 6.58
C PHE A 103 -1.00 -0.48 7.77
N ARG A 104 -1.95 -1.41 7.60
CA ARG A 104 -2.22 -2.49 8.54
C ARG A 104 -2.55 -3.77 7.79
N LYS A 105 -1.89 -4.88 8.12
CA LYS A 105 -2.29 -6.24 7.74
C LYS A 105 -2.66 -7.02 9.00
N GLY A 106 -3.93 -7.39 9.15
CA GLY A 106 -4.33 -8.46 10.07
C GLY A 106 -4.48 -9.76 9.29
N ALA A 107 -3.78 -10.81 9.69
CA ALA A 107 -3.80 -12.09 8.99
C ALA A 107 -4.06 -13.23 9.99
N GLU A 108 -5.13 -13.99 9.78
CA GLU A 108 -5.35 -15.31 10.38
C GLU A 108 -5.08 -16.37 9.31
N GLU A 109 -3.90 -16.97 9.39
CA GLU A 109 -3.35 -17.90 8.41
C GLU A 109 -3.05 -19.23 9.13
N GLY A 110 -3.90 -20.23 8.91
CA GLY A 110 -3.89 -21.50 9.65
C GLY A 110 -4.24 -21.31 11.12
N ASP A 111 -3.28 -21.60 12.01
CA ASP A 111 -3.36 -21.40 13.45
C ASP A 111 -2.72 -20.07 13.90
N ARG A 112 -2.08 -19.35 12.98
CA ARG A 112 -1.33 -18.12 13.28
C ARG A 112 -2.22 -16.90 13.11
N TYR A 113 -2.10 -15.99 14.07
CA TYR A 113 -2.65 -14.65 13.96
C TYR A 113 -1.55 -13.61 14.10
N THR A 114 -1.45 -12.73 13.12
CA THR A 114 -0.46 -11.65 13.07
C THR A 114 -1.11 -10.32 12.72
N VAL A 115 -0.64 -9.25 13.34
CA VAL A 115 -1.00 -7.88 12.99
C VAL A 115 0.28 -7.11 12.71
N ASP A 116 0.44 -6.69 11.46
CA ASP A 116 1.51 -5.83 11.01
C ASP A 116 0.97 -4.43 10.77
N GLU A 117 1.65 -3.42 11.27
CA GLU A 117 1.31 -2.02 11.09
C GLU A 117 2.54 -1.22 10.70
N VAL A 118 2.32 -0.23 9.85
CA VAL A 118 3.36 0.71 9.43
C VAL A 118 2.78 2.12 9.45
N TRP A 119 3.46 3.03 10.12
CA TRP A 119 3.19 4.46 10.05
C TRP A 119 4.26 5.11 9.19
N PHE A 120 3.82 5.81 8.15
CA PHE A 120 4.71 6.48 7.21
C PHE A 120 4.78 7.97 7.52
N SER A 121 5.99 8.52 7.48
CA SER A 121 6.21 9.96 7.57
C SER A 121 7.27 10.40 6.56
N TYR A 122 7.13 11.62 6.07
CA TYR A 122 7.97 12.15 5.00
C TYR A 122 8.71 13.38 5.52
N LYS A 123 10.05 13.32 5.56
CA LYS A 123 10.88 14.41 6.06
C LYS A 123 12.14 14.54 5.22
N ASN A 124 12.46 15.75 4.79
CA ASN A 124 13.65 16.06 3.99
C ASN A 124 13.78 15.19 2.72
N GLY A 125 12.66 14.89 2.06
CA GLY A 125 12.62 14.02 0.87
C GLY A 125 12.79 12.53 1.16
N LYS A 126 12.85 12.13 2.43
CA LYS A 126 12.99 10.72 2.83
C LYS A 126 11.67 10.17 3.36
N CYS A 127 11.37 8.93 3.03
CA CYS A 127 10.28 8.16 3.62
C CYS A 127 10.78 7.44 4.88
N ILE A 128 10.04 7.56 5.97
CA ILE A 128 10.32 6.91 7.25
C ILE A 128 9.15 5.99 7.57
N ALA A 129 9.43 4.71 7.77
CA ALA A 129 8.46 3.67 8.08
C ALA A 129 8.69 3.15 9.50
N ASP A 130 7.85 3.58 10.45
CA ASP A 130 7.82 3.03 11.79
C ASP A 130 6.89 1.81 11.79
N GLN A 131 7.43 0.63 12.10
CA GLN A 131 6.75 -0.65 11.95
C GLN A 131 6.49 -1.31 13.29
N ARG A 132 5.33 -1.97 13.40
CA ARG A 132 4.95 -2.79 14.54
C ARG A 132 4.41 -4.12 14.06
N ARG A 133 4.94 -5.22 14.58
CA ARG A 133 4.44 -6.57 14.34
C ARG A 133 4.04 -7.22 15.65
N MET A 134 2.77 -7.56 15.76
CA MET A 134 2.21 -8.36 16.85
C MET A 134 1.94 -9.77 16.33
N ARG A 135 2.29 -10.79 17.11
CA ARG A 135 1.88 -12.18 16.87
C ARG A 135 1.17 -12.69 18.12
N ARG A 136 0.15 -13.53 17.94
CA ARG A 136 -0.51 -14.19 19.07
C ARG A 136 0.53 -14.91 19.93
N GLU A 137 0.44 -14.74 21.24
CA GLU A 137 1.32 -15.40 22.23
C GLU A 137 2.82 -15.08 22.09
N ARG A 138 3.18 -13.97 21.44
CA ARG A 138 4.57 -13.49 21.39
C ARG A 138 4.64 -12.00 21.67
N ASP A 139 5.84 -11.57 22.03
CA ASP A 139 6.14 -10.15 22.19
C ASP A 139 5.95 -9.38 20.88
N THR A 140 5.52 -8.12 21.04
CA THR A 140 5.41 -7.19 19.93
C THR A 140 6.80 -6.71 19.52
N VAL A 141 7.12 -6.86 18.24
CA VAL A 141 8.37 -6.38 17.65
C VAL A 141 8.14 -5.02 17.00
N LYS A 142 9.08 -4.11 17.17
CA LYS A 142 9.10 -2.80 16.49
C LYS A 142 10.38 -2.65 15.68
N SER A 143 10.27 -2.05 14.51
CA SER A 143 11.42 -1.69 13.66
C SER A 143 11.17 -0.33 13.03
N LYS A 144 12.24 0.28 12.52
CA LYS A 144 12.17 1.58 11.86
C LYS A 144 13.10 1.54 10.66
N ASP A 145 12.53 1.83 9.50
CA ASP A 145 13.27 1.89 8.24
C ASP A 145 13.19 3.30 7.66
N GLN A 146 14.20 3.65 6.87
CA GLN A 146 14.26 4.91 6.16
C GLN A 146 14.70 4.65 4.73
N SER A 147 13.98 5.23 3.77
CA SER A 147 14.29 5.15 2.36
C SER A 147 14.47 6.54 1.76
N ASP A 148 15.46 6.66 0.88
CA ASP A 148 15.65 7.82 0.01
C ASP A 148 14.84 7.68 -1.30
N GLU A 149 14.25 6.50 -1.52
CA GLU A 149 13.34 6.25 -2.63
C GLU A 149 11.93 6.75 -2.32
N CYS A 150 11.25 7.17 -3.38
CA CYS A 150 9.84 7.51 -3.32
C CYS A 150 9.02 6.22 -3.24
N ILE A 151 8.17 6.14 -2.22
CA ILE A 151 7.20 5.04 -2.00
C ILE A 151 5.82 5.53 -2.39
#